data_AF-A0A915BS24-F1
#
_entry.id   AF-A0A915BS24-F1
#
_cell.length_a   1.000
_cell.length_b   1.000
_cell.length_c   1.000
_cell.angle_alpha   90.00
_cell.angle_beta   90.00
_cell.angle_gamma   90.00
#
_symmetry.space_group_name_H-M   'P 1'
#
loop_
_entity.id
_entity.type
_entity.pdbx_description
1 polymer ?
#
loop_
_entity_poly.entity_id
_entity_poly.type
_entity_poly.pdbx_seq_one_letter_code
_entity_poly.pdbx_strand_id
1 'polypeptide(L)'
;PQKSQILSEELLKDSLDQRKSVVEDFTQRCKQILQEAIRWAPGSTRSHLIEYVSNSNATSNNSFRLTTEAVLRESEGDTGLGENAQAASLYLSSLHLRSLYLGQVKGMLAMCKSEESTKAELRLIEHLECDLSRACETGCDEEMMDAVMKLAALFISIKELNTRLLHTLVSVPLRNFTASTLLLCVMSWNWILVARDDIHLSFLREMASCWINVAQKEVGLFERDAPFVSPLSVQYCSRPRSPFIDPHSIWIDFLCERVNVAKYSSREQVDILEMMFVQSLSLTVGQPAPGSNKGASSPAVLLEPNMTFSN
;
A
#
# COMPACT_ATOMS: atom_id res chain seq x y z
N PRO A 1 -34.42 11.36 -25.57
CA PRO A 1 -35.15 10.10 -25.88
C PRO A 1 -34.52 8.81 -25.33
N GLN A 2 -33.19 8.66 -25.30
CA GLN A 2 -32.52 7.49 -24.71
C GLN A 2 -32.33 7.56 -23.19
N LYS A 3 -32.19 8.78 -22.62
CA LYS A 3 -32.04 8.97 -21.16
C LYS A 3 -33.32 8.67 -20.36
N SER A 4 -34.49 8.80 -21.01
CA SER A 4 -35.80 8.46 -20.42
C SER A 4 -36.09 6.96 -20.41
N GLN A 5 -35.36 6.19 -21.22
CA GLN A 5 -35.55 4.74 -21.35
C GLN A 5 -34.73 3.96 -20.31
N ILE A 6 -33.60 4.53 -19.87
CA ILE A 6 -32.80 3.97 -18.77
C ILE A 6 -33.47 4.23 -17.41
N LEU A 7 -34.15 5.37 -17.25
CA LEU A 7 -34.89 5.71 -16.03
C LEU A 7 -36.22 4.94 -15.89
N SER A 8 -36.69 4.26 -16.93
CA SER A 8 -37.93 3.45 -16.88
C SER A 8 -37.67 1.96 -16.59
N GLU A 9 -36.42 1.51 -16.62
CA GLU A 9 -36.02 0.16 -16.19
C GLU A 9 -35.77 0.06 -14.67
N GLU A 10 -35.74 1.21 -13.98
CA GLU A 10 -35.72 1.31 -12.52
C GLU A 10 -37.15 1.25 -11.93
N LEU A 11 -38.10 0.66 -12.65
CA LEU A 11 -39.46 0.43 -12.14
C LEU A 11 -39.44 -0.83 -11.26
N LEU A 12 -39.55 -0.61 -9.96
CA LEU A 12 -39.63 -1.63 -8.91
C LEU A 12 -40.70 -2.69 -9.29
N LYS A 13 -40.28 -3.87 -9.77
CA LYS A 13 -41.17 -4.97 -10.24
C LYS A 13 -42.37 -5.19 -9.29
N ASP A 14 -43.57 -5.48 -9.82
CA ASP A 14 -44.82 -5.41 -9.05
C ASP A 14 -44.96 -6.47 -7.92
N SER A 15 -44.20 -7.58 -7.98
CA SER A 15 -44.21 -8.63 -6.94
C SER A 15 -42.97 -8.60 -6.05
N LEU A 16 -43.16 -8.89 -4.76
CA LEU A 16 -42.08 -9.05 -3.78
C LEU A 16 -41.05 -10.11 -4.22
N ASP A 17 -41.48 -11.21 -4.82
CA ASP A 17 -40.58 -12.29 -5.23
C ASP A 17 -39.71 -11.88 -6.42
N GLN A 18 -40.28 -11.12 -7.34
CA GLN A 18 -39.53 -10.58 -8.46
C GLN A 18 -38.52 -9.52 -8.01
N ARG A 19 -38.86 -8.68 -7.02
CA ARG A 19 -37.91 -7.74 -6.39
C ARG A 19 -36.78 -8.48 -5.69
N LYS A 20 -37.07 -9.56 -4.95
CA LYS A 20 -36.04 -10.39 -4.30
C LYS A 20 -35.07 -10.99 -5.32
N SER A 21 -35.59 -11.59 -6.39
CA SER A 21 -34.76 -12.15 -7.46
C SER A 21 -33.87 -11.09 -8.12
N VAL A 22 -34.38 -9.89 -8.39
CA VAL A 22 -33.54 -8.80 -8.94
C VAL A 22 -32.44 -8.37 -7.98
N VAL A 23 -32.74 -8.26 -6.69
CA VAL A 23 -31.74 -7.89 -5.67
C VAL A 23 -30.69 -8.99 -5.54
N GLU A 24 -31.07 -10.26 -5.60
CA GLU A 24 -30.15 -11.39 -5.56
C GLU A 24 -29.22 -11.40 -6.79
N ASP A 25 -29.78 -11.27 -7.99
CA ASP A 25 -29.01 -11.18 -9.25
C ASP A 25 -28.04 -9.98 -9.24
N PHE A 26 -28.51 -8.81 -8.78
CA PHE A 26 -27.69 -7.61 -8.65
C PHE A 26 -26.57 -7.82 -7.63
N THR A 27 -26.89 -8.38 -6.47
CA THR A 27 -25.92 -8.67 -5.40
C THR A 27 -24.85 -9.62 -5.92
N GLN A 28 -25.21 -10.66 -6.66
CA GLN A 28 -24.28 -11.61 -7.25
C GLN A 28 -23.34 -10.93 -8.25
N ARG A 29 -23.85 -10.05 -9.12
CA ARG A 29 -23.01 -9.28 -10.05
C ARG A 29 -22.06 -8.34 -9.33
N CYS A 30 -22.52 -7.64 -8.28
CA CYS A 30 -21.66 -6.80 -7.46
C CYS A 30 -20.53 -7.61 -6.81
N LYS A 31 -20.83 -8.80 -6.27
CA LYS A 31 -19.81 -9.70 -5.71
C LYS A 31 -18.74 -10.06 -6.75
N GLN A 32 -19.15 -10.43 -7.96
CA GLN A 32 -18.21 -10.78 -9.04
C GLN A 32 -17.29 -9.62 -9.41
N ILE A 33 -17.85 -8.41 -9.55
CA ILE A 33 -17.06 -7.20 -9.85
C ILE A 33 -16.07 -6.89 -8.72
N LEU A 34 -16.52 -6.98 -7.47
CA LEU A 34 -15.68 -6.76 -6.31
C LEU A 34 -14.56 -7.80 -6.21
N GLN A 35 -14.85 -9.07 -6.49
CA GLN A 35 -13.85 -10.14 -6.49
C GLN A 35 -12.78 -9.92 -7.57
N GLU A 36 -13.16 -9.54 -8.79
CA GLU A 36 -12.18 -9.21 -9.83
C GLU A 36 -11.37 -7.95 -9.47
N ALA A 37 -12.00 -6.92 -8.90
CA ALA A 37 -11.28 -5.73 -8.46
C ALA A 37 -10.25 -6.05 -7.36
N ILE A 38 -10.64 -6.85 -6.36
CA ILE A 38 -9.76 -7.31 -5.28
C ILE A 38 -8.61 -8.17 -5.84
N ARG A 39 -8.88 -9.04 -6.83
CA ARG A 39 -7.85 -9.88 -7.46
C ARG A 39 -6.75 -9.05 -8.14
N TRP A 40 -7.12 -7.99 -8.84
CA TRP A 40 -6.16 -7.18 -9.62
C TRP A 40 -5.53 -6.03 -8.83
N ALA A 41 -6.24 -5.50 -7.83
CA ALA A 41 -5.77 -4.41 -6.98
C ALA A 41 -6.29 -4.55 -5.54
N PRO A 42 -5.76 -5.51 -4.77
CA PRO A 42 -6.28 -5.83 -3.43
C PRO A 42 -6.13 -4.67 -2.44
N GLY A 43 -4.99 -3.98 -2.41
CA GLY A 43 -4.74 -2.88 -1.46
C GLY A 43 -5.64 -1.67 -1.70
N SER A 44 -5.71 -1.23 -2.95
CA SER A 44 -6.51 -0.11 -3.43
C SER A 44 -8.00 -0.41 -3.31
N THR A 45 -8.46 -1.58 -3.76
CA THR A 45 -9.87 -1.97 -3.68
C THR A 45 -10.33 -2.04 -2.24
N ARG A 46 -9.59 -2.74 -1.36
CA ARG A 46 -9.93 -2.78 0.08
C ARG A 46 -9.93 -1.38 0.69
N SER A 47 -8.98 -0.52 0.34
CA SER A 47 -8.93 0.84 0.86
C SER A 47 -10.13 1.68 0.43
N HIS A 48 -10.58 1.58 -0.84
CA HIS A 48 -11.81 2.22 -1.33
C HIS A 48 -13.06 1.70 -0.60
N LEU A 49 -13.14 0.39 -0.35
CA LEU A 49 -14.23 -0.22 0.39
C LEU A 49 -14.28 0.27 1.85
N ILE A 50 -13.13 0.38 2.52
CA ILE A 50 -13.02 0.95 3.87
C ILE A 50 -13.49 2.40 3.89
N GLU A 51 -13.03 3.23 2.93
CA GLU A 51 -13.44 4.63 2.83
C GLU A 51 -14.94 4.77 2.55
N TYR A 52 -15.48 3.93 1.67
CA TYR A 52 -16.92 3.87 1.39
C TYR A 52 -17.71 3.53 2.66
N VAL A 53 -17.27 2.54 3.43
CA VAL A 53 -17.90 2.16 4.70
C VAL A 53 -17.80 3.27 5.75
N SER A 54 -16.65 3.94 5.83
CA SER A 54 -16.42 5.03 6.79
C SER A 54 -17.32 6.24 6.51
N ASN A 55 -17.56 6.54 5.23
CA ASN A 55 -18.41 7.65 4.79
C ASN A 55 -19.90 7.28 4.68
N SER A 56 -20.22 5.98 4.63
CA SER A 56 -21.60 5.50 4.59
C SER A 56 -22.24 5.70 5.97
N ASN A 57 -23.06 6.76 6.08
CA ASN A 57 -23.98 6.90 7.20
C ASN A 57 -24.75 5.57 7.38
N ALA A 58 -24.88 5.10 8.63
CA ALA A 58 -25.30 3.75 9.05
C ALA A 58 -26.70 3.26 8.61
N THR A 59 -27.28 3.79 7.55
CA THR A 59 -28.66 3.57 7.10
C THR A 59 -28.84 2.37 6.17
N SER A 60 -27.78 1.74 5.64
CA SER A 60 -27.89 0.49 4.87
C SER A 60 -26.92 -0.58 5.36
N ASN A 61 -27.41 -1.44 6.26
CA ASN A 61 -26.68 -2.64 6.70
C ASN A 61 -26.30 -3.57 5.52
N ASN A 62 -27.01 -3.47 4.39
CA ASN A 62 -26.80 -4.37 3.25
C ASN A 62 -25.53 -4.05 2.46
N SER A 63 -25.20 -2.77 2.25
CA SER A 63 -23.98 -2.40 1.52
C SER A 63 -22.72 -2.71 2.33
N PHE A 64 -22.76 -2.46 3.64
CA PHE A 64 -21.70 -2.87 4.57
C PHE A 64 -21.52 -4.39 4.56
N ARG A 65 -22.61 -5.16 4.71
CA ARG A 65 -22.57 -6.64 4.70
C ARG A 65 -22.04 -7.21 3.38
N LEU A 66 -22.44 -6.63 2.25
CA LEU A 66 -21.96 -7.06 0.93
C LEU A 66 -20.46 -6.81 0.79
N THR A 67 -20.00 -5.64 1.24
CA THR A 67 -18.60 -5.23 1.22
C THR A 67 -17.76 -6.14 2.11
N THR A 68 -18.21 -6.42 3.33
CA THR A 68 -17.50 -7.35 4.22
C THR A 68 -17.51 -8.76 3.65
N GLU A 69 -18.63 -9.25 3.12
CA GLU A 69 -18.69 -10.59 2.51
C GLU A 69 -17.75 -10.73 1.29
N ALA A 70 -17.63 -9.70 0.45
CA ALA A 70 -16.73 -9.71 -0.71
C ALA A 70 -15.25 -9.81 -0.31
N VAL A 71 -14.86 -9.10 0.77
CA VAL A 71 -13.50 -9.17 1.33
C VAL A 71 -13.26 -10.52 2.01
N LEU A 72 -14.28 -11.13 2.63
CA LEU A 72 -14.17 -12.41 3.32
C LEU A 72 -14.00 -13.60 2.37
N ARG A 73 -14.64 -13.59 1.19
CA ARG A 73 -14.65 -14.74 0.26
C ARG A 73 -13.39 -14.93 -0.56
N GLU A 74 -12.49 -13.95 -0.62
CA GLU A 74 -11.19 -14.08 -1.27
C GLU A 74 -10.36 -15.24 -0.69
N SER A 75 -10.55 -15.53 0.61
CA SER A 75 -9.84 -16.59 1.35
C SER A 75 -10.48 -17.98 1.20
N GLU A 76 -11.52 -18.14 0.36
CA GLU A 76 -12.09 -19.46 -0.01
C GLU A 76 -11.28 -20.17 -1.11
N GLY A 77 -10.36 -19.45 -1.77
CA GLY A 77 -9.46 -19.99 -2.78
C GLY A 77 -8.11 -20.37 -2.18
N ASP A 78 -7.95 -21.66 -1.89
CA ASP A 78 -6.75 -22.34 -1.37
C ASP A 78 -6.50 -22.19 0.16
N THR A 79 -6.46 -23.35 0.85
CA THR A 79 -6.05 -23.60 2.25
C THR A 79 -6.85 -23.02 3.45
N GLY A 80 -7.76 -23.85 4.00
CA GLY A 80 -7.95 -23.97 5.46
C GLY A 80 -8.89 -22.96 6.17
N LEU A 81 -9.68 -23.47 7.13
CA LEU A 81 -10.65 -22.74 7.97
C LEU A 81 -10.08 -21.60 8.86
N GLY A 82 -8.78 -21.28 8.76
CA GLY A 82 -8.07 -20.32 9.62
C GLY A 82 -7.78 -18.94 9.01
N GLU A 83 -7.71 -18.83 7.68
CA GLU A 83 -7.29 -17.60 6.98
C GLU A 83 -8.44 -16.59 6.81
N ASN A 84 -9.68 -17.09 6.70
CA ASN A 84 -10.91 -16.28 6.65
C ASN A 84 -11.03 -15.30 7.83
N ALA A 85 -10.64 -15.72 9.04
CA ALA A 85 -10.69 -14.88 10.23
C ALA A 85 -9.60 -13.79 10.24
N GLN A 86 -8.44 -14.08 9.63
CA GLN A 86 -7.31 -13.15 9.57
C GLN A 86 -7.59 -12.01 8.59
N ALA A 87 -8.08 -12.29 7.38
CA ALA A 87 -8.43 -11.25 6.40
C ALA A 87 -9.54 -10.32 6.92
N ALA A 88 -10.57 -10.89 7.57
CA ALA A 88 -11.62 -10.14 8.25
C ALA A 88 -11.05 -9.22 9.33
N SER A 89 -10.16 -9.78 10.16
CA SER A 89 -9.52 -9.09 11.27
C SER A 89 -8.65 -7.94 10.76
N LEU A 90 -7.88 -8.14 9.70
CA LEU A 90 -7.05 -7.12 9.07
C LEU A 90 -7.89 -5.98 8.48
N TYR A 91 -8.99 -6.29 7.79
CA TYR A 91 -9.92 -5.30 7.24
C TYR A 91 -10.57 -4.45 8.34
N LEU A 92 -11.14 -5.10 9.37
CA LEU A 92 -11.79 -4.41 10.48
C LEU A 92 -10.78 -3.63 11.34
N SER A 93 -9.58 -4.18 11.55
CA SER A 93 -8.48 -3.48 12.22
C SER A 93 -8.08 -2.22 11.44
N SER A 94 -7.91 -2.30 10.12
CA SER A 94 -7.59 -1.12 9.29
C SER A 94 -8.69 -0.06 9.35
N LEU A 95 -9.97 -0.44 9.26
CA LEU A 95 -11.11 0.47 9.43
C LEU A 95 -11.10 1.14 10.81
N HIS A 96 -10.85 0.38 11.87
CA HIS A 96 -10.75 0.89 13.23
C HIS A 96 -9.59 1.89 13.37
N LEU A 97 -8.39 1.54 12.92
CA LEU A 97 -7.21 2.40 13.00
C LEU A 97 -7.44 3.72 12.27
N ARG A 98 -7.96 3.69 11.03
CA ARG A 98 -8.27 4.92 10.27
C ARG A 98 -9.26 5.81 11.02
N SER A 99 -10.33 5.22 11.55
CA SER A 99 -11.35 5.97 12.29
C SER A 99 -10.80 6.57 13.59
N LEU A 100 -9.99 5.80 14.32
CA LEU A 100 -9.34 6.21 15.57
C LEU A 100 -8.41 7.39 15.34
N TYR A 101 -7.44 7.24 14.43
CA TYR A 101 -6.41 8.26 14.19
C TYR A 101 -6.98 9.50 13.51
N LEU A 102 -7.94 9.34 12.60
CA LEU A 102 -8.66 10.48 12.02
C LEU A 102 -9.44 11.24 13.10
N GLY A 103 -10.08 10.54 14.03
CA GLY A 103 -10.76 11.15 15.18
C GLY A 103 -9.81 11.90 16.11
N GLN A 104 -8.68 11.28 16.47
CA GLN A 104 -7.65 11.91 17.30
C GLN A 104 -7.12 13.20 16.68
N VAL A 105 -6.72 13.16 15.40
CA VAL A 105 -6.17 14.33 14.72
C VAL A 105 -7.22 15.42 14.53
N LYS A 106 -8.47 15.08 14.22
CA LYS A 106 -9.57 16.04 14.21
C LYS A 106 -9.77 16.70 15.57
N GLY A 107 -9.63 15.95 16.66
CA GLY A 107 -9.63 16.48 18.03
C GLY A 107 -8.48 17.44 18.29
N MET A 108 -7.24 17.07 17.91
CA MET A 108 -6.06 17.93 18.03
C MET A 108 -6.22 19.24 17.24
N LEU A 109 -6.68 19.15 15.98
CA LEU A 109 -6.98 20.32 15.15
C LEU A 109 -8.10 21.19 15.75
N ALA A 110 -9.11 20.60 16.38
CA ALA A 110 -10.18 21.35 17.04
C ALA A 110 -9.65 22.16 18.23
N MET A 111 -8.69 21.63 18.99
CA MET A 111 -8.01 22.37 20.07
C MET A 111 -7.17 23.52 19.51
N CYS A 112 -6.50 23.32 18.38
CA CYS A 112 -5.68 24.33 17.70
C CYS A 112 -6.48 25.52 17.16
N LYS A 113 -7.76 25.34 16.81
CA LYS A 113 -8.65 26.42 16.30
C LYS A 113 -8.98 27.51 17.31
N SER A 114 -8.66 27.33 18.59
CA SER A 114 -8.80 28.39 19.60
C SER A 114 -7.68 29.45 19.52
N GLU A 115 -6.61 29.17 18.76
CA GLU A 115 -5.47 30.08 18.52
C GLU A 115 -5.44 30.53 17.04
N GLU A 116 -4.51 31.41 16.68
CA GLU A 116 -4.28 31.85 15.29
C GLU A 116 -4.05 30.63 14.37
N SER A 117 -5.10 30.25 13.61
CA SER A 117 -5.32 28.91 13.04
C SER A 117 -4.16 28.36 12.21
N THR A 118 -3.48 29.20 11.42
CA THR A 118 -2.41 28.76 10.52
C THR A 118 -1.12 28.41 11.27
N LYS A 119 -0.78 29.17 12.32
CA LYS A 119 0.41 28.92 13.14
C LYS A 119 0.22 27.71 14.06
N ALA A 120 -1.01 27.41 14.46
CA ALA A 120 -1.34 26.24 15.27
C ALA A 120 -1.22 24.94 14.44
N GLU A 121 -1.68 24.94 13.19
CA GLU A 121 -1.52 23.81 12.27
C GLU A 121 -0.05 23.50 11.97
N LEU A 122 0.77 24.53 11.70
CA LEU A 122 2.20 24.34 11.47
C LEU A 122 2.93 23.76 12.69
N ARG A 123 2.60 24.22 13.91
CA ARG A 123 3.15 23.65 15.15
C ARG A 123 2.76 22.19 15.34
N LEU A 124 1.53 21.82 14.97
CA LEU A 124 1.08 20.43 15.03
C LEU A 124 1.84 19.56 14.03
N ILE A 125 2.09 20.06 12.82
CA ILE A 125 2.93 19.38 11.83
C ILE A 125 4.32 19.14 12.40
N GLU A 126 4.99 20.19 12.89
CA GLU A 126 6.33 20.09 13.46
C GLU A 126 6.40 19.10 14.64
N HIS A 127 5.38 19.11 15.48
CA HIS A 127 5.28 18.18 16.61
C HIS A 127 5.19 16.73 16.15
N LEU A 128 4.30 16.42 15.20
CA LEU A 128 4.13 15.05 14.70
C LEU A 128 5.34 14.57 13.86
N GLU A 129 6.02 15.47 13.14
CA GLU A 129 7.27 15.14 12.45
C GLU A 129 8.42 14.83 13.43
N CYS A 130 8.45 15.53 14.56
CA CYS A 130 9.38 15.24 15.66
C CYS A 130 9.07 13.88 16.29
N ASP A 131 7.79 13.56 16.51
CA ASP A 131 7.38 12.26 17.03
C ASP A 131 7.75 11.12 16.09
N LEU A 132 7.53 11.28 14.78
CA LEU A 132 7.98 10.31 13.78
C LEU A 132 9.50 10.13 13.81
N SER A 133 10.24 11.23 13.96
CA SER A 133 11.69 11.19 14.03
C SER A 133 12.19 10.39 15.22
N ARG A 134 11.59 10.64 16.38
CA ARG A 134 11.85 9.89 17.61
C ARG A 134 11.48 8.41 17.46
N ALA A 135 10.33 8.10 16.86
CA ALA A 135 9.90 6.73 16.61
C ALA A 135 10.86 5.97 15.67
N CYS A 136 11.41 6.65 14.66
CA CYS A 136 12.40 6.07 13.76
C CYS A 136 13.71 5.72 14.51
N GLU A 137 14.10 6.53 15.49
CA GLU A 137 15.31 6.31 16.31
C GLU A 137 15.11 5.22 17.37
N THR A 138 13.93 5.15 17.99
CA THR A 138 13.61 4.10 18.98
C THR A 138 13.41 2.74 18.32
N GLY A 139 12.94 2.71 17.07
CA GLY A 139 12.67 1.48 16.33
C GLY A 139 11.49 0.68 16.91
N CYS A 140 10.62 1.32 17.69
CA CYS A 140 9.46 0.70 18.29
C CYS A 140 8.28 0.71 17.31
N ASP A 141 7.77 -0.47 16.94
CA ASP A 141 6.68 -0.62 15.96
C ASP A 141 5.39 0.11 16.37
N GLU A 142 5.05 0.14 17.67
CA GLU A 142 3.87 0.84 18.19
C GLU A 142 3.99 2.37 18.06
N GLU A 143 5.17 2.93 18.37
CA GLU A 143 5.42 4.37 18.23
C GLU A 143 5.45 4.78 16.75
N MET A 144 6.00 3.91 15.89
CA MET A 144 6.00 4.08 14.44
C MET A 144 4.57 4.10 13.90
N MET A 145 3.73 3.13 14.30
CA MET A 145 2.33 3.07 13.92
C MET A 145 1.59 4.34 14.33
N ASP A 146 1.74 4.76 15.58
CA ASP A 146 1.09 5.95 16.11
C ASP A 146 1.50 7.22 15.35
N ALA A 147 2.80 7.41 15.11
CA ALA A 147 3.31 8.59 14.41
C ALA A 147 2.89 8.63 12.93
N VAL A 148 3.05 7.52 12.18
CA VAL A 148 2.70 7.47 10.75
C VAL A 148 1.20 7.62 10.55
N MET A 149 0.38 6.97 11.37
CA MET A 149 -1.08 7.05 11.23
C MET A 149 -1.63 8.43 11.60
N LYS A 150 -1.06 9.11 12.61
CA LYS A 150 -1.39 10.51 12.92
C LYS A 150 -0.98 11.45 11.79
N LEU A 151 0.22 11.29 11.21
CA LEU A 151 0.65 12.10 10.07
C LEU A 151 -0.24 11.89 8.84
N ALA A 152 -0.63 10.64 8.54
CA ALA A 152 -1.56 10.34 7.46
C ALA A 152 -2.93 10.97 7.68
N ALA A 153 -3.48 10.84 8.89
CA ALA A 153 -4.75 11.47 9.27
C ALA A 153 -4.69 13.01 9.20
N LEU A 154 -3.56 13.62 9.58
CA LEU A 154 -3.34 15.06 9.47
C LEU A 154 -3.29 15.50 8.02
N PHE A 155 -2.54 14.78 7.19
CA PHE A 155 -2.44 15.06 5.75
C PHE A 155 -3.81 15.03 5.05
N ILE A 156 -4.68 14.08 5.42
CA ILE A 156 -6.05 13.99 4.90
C ILE A 156 -6.93 15.13 5.42
N SER A 157 -6.72 15.58 6.66
CA SER A 157 -7.54 16.61 7.30
C SER A 157 -7.22 18.04 6.82
N ILE A 158 -6.00 18.28 6.34
CA ILE A 158 -5.57 19.58 5.81
C ILE A 158 -6.10 19.72 4.37
N LYS A 159 -6.76 20.85 4.09
CA LYS A 159 -7.37 21.13 2.77
C LYS A 159 -6.34 21.33 1.67
N GLU A 160 -5.29 22.09 1.97
CA GLU A 160 -4.24 22.41 0.99
C GLU A 160 -3.21 21.29 0.89
N LEU A 161 -2.63 21.11 -0.31
CA LEU A 161 -1.56 20.13 -0.49
C LEU A 161 -0.29 20.62 0.21
N ASN A 162 0.07 19.96 1.30
CA ASN A 162 1.33 20.19 1.98
C ASN A 162 2.39 19.19 1.47
N THR A 163 3.27 19.64 0.56
CA THR A 163 4.32 18.81 -0.04
C THR A 163 5.34 18.31 0.97
N ARG A 164 5.59 19.07 2.06
CA ARG A 164 6.48 18.65 3.16
C ARG A 164 5.90 17.44 3.88
N LEU A 165 4.63 17.47 4.26
CA LEU A 165 3.97 16.32 4.90
C LEU A 165 3.96 15.09 3.99
N LEU A 166 3.68 15.29 2.70
CA LEU A 166 3.71 14.20 1.72
C LEU A 166 5.12 13.59 1.63
N HIS A 167 6.14 14.43 1.52
CA HIS A 167 7.54 13.97 1.52
C HIS A 167 7.89 13.21 2.80
N THR A 168 7.52 13.73 3.97
CA THR A 168 7.79 13.08 5.27
C THR A 168 7.13 11.70 5.36
N LEU A 169 5.89 11.56 4.88
CA LEU A 169 5.15 10.29 4.88
C LEU A 169 5.70 9.26 3.87
N VAL A 170 6.17 9.72 2.72
CA VAL A 170 6.69 8.85 1.66
C VAL A 170 8.15 8.45 1.93
N SER A 171 8.91 9.29 2.62
CA SER A 171 10.32 9.04 2.94
C SER A 171 10.56 8.25 4.23
N VAL A 172 9.51 7.82 4.94
CA VAL A 172 9.63 6.95 6.14
C VAL A 172 10.54 5.72 5.90
N PRO A 173 10.43 4.99 4.77
CA PRO A 173 11.30 3.82 4.51
C PRO A 173 12.79 4.15 4.42
N LEU A 174 13.16 5.40 4.09
CA LEU A 174 14.56 5.84 4.05
C LEU A 174 15.17 6.00 5.44
N ARG A 175 14.33 6.14 6.47
CA ARG A 175 14.74 6.37 7.86
C ARG A 175 14.76 5.07 8.65
N ASN A 176 13.72 4.24 8.50
CA ASN A 176 13.64 2.92 9.11
C ASN A 176 13.23 1.89 8.04
N PHE A 177 14.19 1.06 7.62
CA PHE A 177 13.99 0.08 6.56
C PHE A 177 13.74 -1.31 7.16
N THR A 178 12.49 -1.58 7.55
CA THR A 178 12.03 -2.85 8.13
C THR A 178 10.73 -3.31 7.48
N ALA A 179 10.42 -4.61 7.55
CA ALA A 179 9.19 -5.15 6.98
C ALA A 179 7.94 -4.55 7.65
N SER A 180 7.93 -4.44 8.98
CA SER A 180 6.84 -3.81 9.75
C SER A 180 6.59 -2.37 9.32
N THR A 181 7.65 -1.56 9.22
CA THR A 181 7.52 -0.14 8.81
C THR A 181 6.98 -0.02 7.40
N LEU A 182 7.38 -0.90 6.48
CA LEU A 182 6.97 -0.81 5.09
C LEU A 182 5.52 -1.28 4.88
N LEU A 183 5.06 -2.27 5.63
CA LEU A 183 3.63 -2.62 5.71
C LEU A 183 2.79 -1.44 6.20
N LEU A 184 3.26 -0.75 7.25
CA LEU A 184 2.62 0.45 7.78
C LEU A 184 2.60 1.60 6.75
N CYS A 185 3.70 1.79 6.01
CA CYS A 185 3.77 2.75 4.91
C CYS A 185 2.76 2.41 3.82
N VAL A 186 2.72 1.17 3.33
CA VAL A 186 1.74 0.75 2.32
C VAL A 186 0.30 0.94 2.80
N MET A 187 0.00 0.63 4.06
CA MET A 187 -1.31 0.85 4.65
C MET A 187 -1.70 2.35 4.65
N SER A 188 -0.78 3.22 5.07
CA SER A 188 -1.01 4.67 5.13
C SER A 188 -1.07 5.30 3.73
N TRP A 189 -0.21 4.89 2.80
CA TRP A 189 -0.23 5.33 1.40
C TRP A 189 -1.54 4.96 0.72
N ASN A 190 -1.98 3.69 0.84
CA ASN A 190 -3.27 3.26 0.31
C ASN A 190 -4.45 4.05 0.88
N TRP A 191 -4.37 4.47 2.13
CA TRP A 191 -5.40 5.31 2.73
C TRP A 191 -5.40 6.73 2.15
N ILE A 192 -4.23 7.38 2.11
CA ILE A 192 -4.07 8.75 1.61
C ILE A 192 -4.47 8.86 0.13
N LEU A 193 -4.11 7.88 -0.69
CA LEU A 193 -4.42 7.83 -2.12
C LEU A 193 -5.90 7.62 -2.42
N VAL A 194 -6.65 7.00 -1.51
CA VAL A 194 -8.11 6.84 -1.63
C VAL A 194 -8.84 8.06 -1.10
N ALA A 195 -8.34 8.68 -0.03
CA ALA A 195 -8.96 9.85 0.56
C ALA A 195 -8.76 11.13 -0.28
N ARG A 196 -7.68 11.20 -1.07
CA ARG A 196 -7.31 12.35 -1.90
C ARG A 196 -6.93 11.91 -3.31
N ASP A 197 -7.73 12.32 -4.29
CA ASP A 197 -7.46 12.04 -5.71
C ASP A 197 -6.45 13.03 -6.33
N ASP A 198 -6.33 14.23 -5.75
CA ASP A 198 -5.51 15.34 -6.28
C ASP A 198 -4.00 15.11 -6.17
N ILE A 199 -3.58 14.10 -5.40
CA ILE A 199 -2.18 13.89 -5.02
C ILE A 199 -1.49 12.77 -5.79
N HIS A 200 -2.20 12.00 -6.62
CA HIS A 200 -1.69 10.72 -7.15
C HIS A 200 -0.35 10.88 -7.88
N LEU A 201 -0.24 11.91 -8.74
CA LEU A 201 1.01 12.21 -9.46
C LEU A 201 2.12 12.70 -8.52
N SER A 202 1.80 13.59 -7.58
CA SER A 202 2.76 14.12 -6.61
C SER A 202 3.29 13.00 -5.71
N PHE A 203 2.42 12.11 -5.25
CA PHE A 203 2.78 10.92 -4.47
C PHE A 203 3.71 10.00 -5.27
N LEU A 204 3.37 9.67 -6.52
CA LEU A 204 4.20 8.77 -7.33
C LEU A 204 5.59 9.34 -7.61
N ARG A 205 5.70 10.65 -7.85
CA ARG A 205 7.00 11.33 -8.01
C ARG A 205 7.84 11.23 -6.74
N GLU A 206 7.24 11.50 -5.59
CA GLU A 206 7.94 11.46 -4.31
C GLU A 206 8.35 10.03 -3.94
N MET A 207 7.48 9.06 -4.21
CA MET A 207 7.74 7.64 -3.97
C MET A 207 8.82 7.12 -4.92
N ALA A 208 8.83 7.56 -6.18
CA ALA A 208 9.89 7.24 -7.13
C ALA A 208 11.24 7.78 -6.65
N SER A 209 11.28 9.04 -6.21
CA SER A 209 12.48 9.64 -5.59
C SER A 209 12.95 8.84 -4.37
N CYS A 210 12.01 8.42 -3.51
CA CYS A 210 12.30 7.59 -2.34
C CYS A 210 12.91 6.24 -2.73
N TRP A 211 12.33 5.55 -3.70
CA TRP A 211 12.85 4.27 -4.24
C TRP A 211 14.25 4.42 -4.81
N ILE A 212 14.49 5.45 -5.64
CA ILE A 212 15.81 5.73 -6.22
C ILE A 212 16.84 5.99 -5.12
N ASN A 213 16.48 6.74 -4.08
CA ASN A 213 17.37 6.99 -2.94
C ASN A 213 17.70 5.71 -2.17
N VAL A 214 16.74 4.77 -2.02
CA VAL A 214 17.01 3.45 -1.43
C VAL A 214 17.98 2.66 -2.30
N ALA A 215 17.79 2.69 -3.63
CA ALA A 215 18.67 2.01 -4.57
C ALA A 215 20.10 2.59 -4.55
N GLN A 216 20.24 3.92 -4.52
CA GLN A 216 21.53 4.61 -4.45
C GLN A 216 22.27 4.37 -3.12
N LYS A 217 21.52 4.16 -2.03
CA LYS A 217 22.10 3.81 -0.72
C LYS A 217 22.49 2.33 -0.61
N GLU A 218 22.27 1.53 -1.66
CA GLU A 218 22.61 0.10 -1.71
C GLU A 218 22.02 -0.68 -0.52
N VAL A 219 20.75 -0.40 -0.18
CA VAL A 219 20.04 -1.07 0.93
C VAL A 219 19.29 -2.29 0.41
N GLY A 220 19.31 -3.38 1.18
CA GLY A 220 18.46 -4.56 0.96
C GLY A 220 18.72 -5.23 -0.40
N LEU A 221 17.78 -5.12 -1.34
CA LEU A 221 17.89 -5.70 -2.68
C LEU A 221 19.08 -5.11 -3.49
N PHE A 222 19.45 -3.87 -3.19
CA PHE A 222 20.52 -3.16 -3.88
C PHE A 222 21.86 -3.27 -3.15
N GLU A 223 21.93 -4.03 -2.06
CA GLU A 223 23.17 -4.28 -1.33
C GLU A 223 24.16 -5.04 -2.20
N ARG A 224 25.43 -4.62 -2.19
CA ARG A 224 26.47 -5.34 -2.92
C ARG A 224 26.77 -6.67 -2.24
N ASP A 225 26.88 -7.71 -3.05
CA ASP A 225 27.29 -9.03 -2.57
C ASP A 225 28.61 -8.91 -1.79
N ALA A 226 28.59 -9.44 -0.57
CA ALA A 226 29.81 -9.60 0.21
C ALA A 226 30.81 -10.44 -0.59
N PRO A 227 32.13 -10.18 -0.46
CA PRO A 227 33.14 -10.94 -1.18
C PRO A 227 32.95 -12.43 -0.91
N PHE A 228 32.74 -13.22 -1.97
CA PHE A 228 32.54 -14.65 -1.85
C PHE A 228 33.81 -15.31 -1.29
N VAL A 229 33.73 -15.81 -0.06
CA VAL A 229 34.81 -16.58 0.56
C VAL A 229 34.53 -18.06 0.34
N SER A 230 35.46 -18.75 -0.30
CA SER A 230 35.31 -20.18 -0.58
C SER A 230 35.15 -20.97 0.72
N PRO A 231 34.16 -21.88 0.81
CA PRO A 231 33.98 -22.75 1.97
C PRO A 231 35.14 -23.74 2.15
N LEU A 232 36.03 -23.86 1.17
CA LEU A 232 37.27 -24.66 1.24
C LEU A 232 38.44 -23.88 1.87
N SER A 233 38.25 -22.60 2.20
CA SER A 233 39.27 -21.81 2.91
C SER A 233 39.24 -22.13 4.40
N VAL A 234 40.41 -22.40 4.98
CA VAL A 234 40.59 -22.87 6.38
C VAL A 234 40.09 -21.86 7.43
N GLN A 235 39.81 -20.60 7.04
CA GLN A 235 39.64 -19.51 8.01
C GLN A 235 38.21 -19.15 8.41
N TYR A 236 37.13 -19.59 7.73
CA TYR A 236 35.78 -19.18 8.16
C TYR A 236 34.68 -20.20 7.81
N CYS A 237 33.95 -20.68 8.83
CA CYS A 237 32.72 -21.50 8.69
C CYS A 237 31.45 -20.65 8.87
N SER A 238 31.44 -19.40 8.41
CA SER A 238 30.27 -18.52 8.55
C SER A 238 29.37 -18.65 7.33
N ARG A 239 28.08 -18.95 7.52
CA ARG A 239 27.08 -18.93 6.45
C ARG A 239 27.01 -17.51 5.85
N PRO A 240 26.98 -17.34 4.52
CA PRO A 240 26.74 -16.05 3.89
C PRO A 240 25.47 -15.40 4.44
N ARG A 241 25.53 -14.10 4.74
CA ARG A 241 24.36 -13.34 5.20
C ARG A 241 23.36 -13.24 4.05
N SER A 242 22.13 -13.69 4.26
CA SER A 242 21.05 -13.49 3.29
C SER A 242 20.76 -11.98 3.17
N PRO A 243 20.60 -11.43 1.96
CA PRO A 243 20.21 -10.04 1.79
C PRO A 243 18.84 -9.81 2.43
N PHE A 244 18.64 -8.62 3.01
CA PHE A 244 17.40 -8.24 3.68
C PHE A 244 16.39 -7.71 2.64
N ILE A 245 15.68 -8.65 2.00
CA ILE A 245 14.78 -8.38 0.87
C ILE A 245 13.32 -8.19 1.26
N ASP A 246 12.91 -8.61 2.46
CA ASP A 246 11.50 -8.60 2.89
C ASP A 246 10.82 -7.23 2.75
N PRO A 247 11.46 -6.09 3.05
CA PRO A 247 10.81 -4.82 2.82
C PRO A 247 10.66 -4.51 1.31
N HIS A 248 11.66 -4.85 0.49
CA HIS A 248 11.58 -4.65 -0.95
C HIS A 248 10.46 -5.48 -1.58
N SER A 249 10.21 -6.71 -1.13
CA SER A 249 9.10 -7.51 -1.66
C SER A 249 7.75 -6.84 -1.40
N ILE A 250 7.50 -6.35 -0.18
CA ILE A 250 6.27 -5.61 0.16
C ILE A 250 6.10 -4.36 -0.72
N TRP A 251 7.19 -3.61 -0.95
CA TRP A 251 7.14 -2.41 -1.78
C TRP A 251 6.94 -2.76 -3.26
N ILE A 252 7.57 -3.82 -3.77
CA ILE A 252 7.37 -4.31 -5.14
C ILE A 252 5.94 -4.77 -5.35
N ASP A 253 5.34 -5.48 -4.39
CA ASP A 253 3.93 -5.89 -4.47
C ASP A 253 3.00 -4.67 -4.59
N PHE A 254 3.26 -3.63 -3.78
CA PHE A 254 2.58 -2.35 -3.91
C PHE A 254 2.80 -1.73 -5.30
N LEU A 255 4.04 -1.64 -5.79
CA LEU A 255 4.36 -1.08 -7.11
C LEU A 255 3.68 -1.84 -8.25
N CYS A 256 3.66 -3.17 -8.21
CA CYS A 256 2.97 -4.02 -9.19
C CYS A 256 1.49 -3.66 -9.26
N GLU A 257 0.84 -3.50 -8.11
CA GLU A 257 -0.54 -3.04 -8.04
C GLU A 257 -0.69 -1.64 -8.65
N ARG A 258 0.19 -0.69 -8.30
CA ARG A 258 0.12 0.69 -8.84
C ARG A 258 0.32 0.73 -10.35
N VAL A 259 1.22 -0.08 -10.92
CA VAL A 259 1.40 -0.22 -12.38
C VAL A 259 0.13 -0.78 -13.02
N ASN A 260 -0.49 -1.80 -12.40
CA ASN A 260 -1.73 -2.41 -12.89
C ASN A 260 -2.90 -1.43 -12.93
N VAL A 261 -2.98 -0.49 -11.98
CA VAL A 261 -3.99 0.57 -11.99
C VAL A 261 -3.61 1.68 -12.99
N ALA A 262 -2.36 2.15 -12.94
CA ALA A 262 -1.86 3.25 -13.77
C ALA A 262 -2.00 3.00 -15.27
N LYS A 263 -1.76 1.76 -15.73
CA LYS A 263 -1.86 1.39 -17.15
C LYS A 263 -3.24 1.64 -17.77
N TYR A 264 -4.29 1.70 -16.95
CA TYR A 264 -5.66 2.00 -17.41
C TYR A 264 -6.13 3.40 -17.04
N SER A 265 -5.47 4.09 -16.11
CA SER A 265 -5.94 5.37 -15.55
C SER A 265 -5.21 6.60 -16.11
N SER A 266 -3.88 6.57 -16.25
CA SER A 266 -3.09 7.75 -16.64
C SER A 266 -1.74 7.37 -17.23
N ARG A 267 -1.44 7.94 -18.40
CA ARG A 267 -0.15 7.80 -19.06
C ARG A 267 0.97 8.43 -18.24
N GLU A 268 0.73 9.59 -17.62
CA GLU A 268 1.75 10.27 -16.81
C GLU A 268 2.18 9.44 -15.60
N GLN A 269 1.26 8.69 -14.97
CA GLN A 269 1.60 7.77 -13.87
C GLN A 269 2.51 6.64 -14.34
N VAL A 270 2.23 6.06 -15.52
CA VAL A 270 3.06 5.01 -16.13
C VAL A 270 4.46 5.54 -16.45
N ASP A 271 4.56 6.74 -17.04
CA ASP A 271 5.85 7.33 -17.41
C ASP A 271 6.72 7.61 -16.16
N ILE A 272 6.13 8.02 -15.04
CA ILE A 272 6.86 8.19 -13.76
C ILE A 272 7.42 6.86 -13.25
N LEU A 273 6.58 5.80 -13.26
CA LEU A 273 6.98 4.46 -12.81
C LEU A 273 8.03 3.86 -13.74
N GLU A 274 7.89 4.03 -15.05
CA GLU A 274 8.88 3.62 -16.05
C GLU A 274 10.23 4.29 -15.80
N MET A 275 10.24 5.62 -15.64
CA MET A 275 11.47 6.37 -15.37
C MET A 275 12.12 5.93 -14.05
N MET A 276 11.33 5.65 -13.01
CA MET A 276 11.83 5.12 -11.74
C MET A 276 12.57 3.80 -11.93
N PHE A 277 11.99 2.85 -12.67
CA PHE A 277 12.62 1.55 -12.93
C PHE A 277 13.88 1.69 -13.78
N VAL A 278 13.85 2.49 -14.84
CA VAL A 278 15.02 2.76 -15.70
C VAL A 278 16.18 3.36 -14.90
N GLN A 279 15.89 4.23 -13.93
CA GLN A 279 16.92 4.84 -13.08
C GLN A 279 17.44 3.88 -11.99
N SER A 280 16.61 2.97 -11.49
CA SER A 280 17.02 2.00 -10.46
C SER A 280 17.76 0.78 -11.03
N LEU A 281 17.50 0.40 -12.28
CA LEU A 281 18.10 -0.76 -12.92
C LEU A 281 19.32 -0.34 -13.76
N SER A 282 20.51 -0.74 -13.33
CA SER A 282 21.72 -0.50 -14.11
C SER A 282 21.70 -1.32 -15.40
N LEU A 283 21.94 -0.67 -16.54
CA LEU A 283 22.18 -1.34 -17.83
C LEU A 283 23.55 -2.03 -17.91
N THR A 284 24.35 -1.97 -16.84
CA THR A 284 25.68 -2.56 -16.79
C THR A 284 25.55 -4.08 -16.63
N VAL A 285 25.82 -4.80 -17.71
CA VAL A 285 25.84 -6.28 -17.71
C VAL A 285 27.20 -6.75 -17.20
N GLY A 286 27.22 -7.34 -16.01
CA GLY A 286 28.44 -7.82 -15.35
C GLY A 286 29.21 -6.73 -14.59
N GLN A 287 30.13 -7.12 -13.71
CA GLN A 287 30.89 -6.18 -12.87
C GLN A 287 31.83 -5.28 -13.70
N PRO A 288 31.74 -3.94 -13.58
CA PRO A 288 32.91 -3.09 -13.80
C PRO A 288 33.81 -3.20 -12.57
N ALA A 289 34.92 -3.93 -12.70
CA ALA A 289 35.90 -4.08 -11.64
C ALA A 289 36.55 -2.73 -11.24
N PRO A 290 36.78 -2.47 -9.95
CA PRO A 290 38.00 -1.85 -9.48
C PRO A 290 38.86 -2.95 -8.84
N GLY A 291 39.81 -3.48 -9.60
CA GLY A 291 40.77 -4.47 -9.12
C GLY A 291 40.31 -5.91 -9.34
N SER A 292 40.94 -6.57 -10.31
CA SER A 292 40.86 -8.00 -10.62
C SER A 292 40.61 -8.91 -9.40
N ASN A 293 39.49 -9.64 -9.39
CA ASN A 293 39.51 -11.07 -9.09
C ASN A 293 38.29 -11.80 -9.66
N LYS A 294 38.57 -12.91 -10.35
CA LYS A 294 37.63 -13.77 -11.06
C LYS A 294 36.79 -14.58 -10.06
N GLY A 295 35.47 -14.51 -10.20
CA GLY A 295 34.53 -15.40 -9.52
C GLY A 295 33.11 -15.11 -10.03
N ALA A 296 32.68 -15.89 -11.01
CA ALA A 296 31.38 -15.75 -11.64
C ALA A 296 30.25 -16.24 -10.73
N SER A 297 29.16 -15.46 -10.64
CA SER A 297 27.80 -16.00 -10.62
C SER A 297 26.77 -14.89 -10.79
N SER A 298 26.01 -14.96 -11.89
CA SER A 298 24.78 -14.22 -12.14
C SER A 298 23.63 -14.70 -11.25
N PRO A 299 22.64 -13.86 -10.94
CA PRO A 299 21.35 -14.31 -10.43
C PRO A 299 20.44 -14.63 -11.63
N ALA A 300 20.43 -15.89 -12.06
CA ALA A 300 19.48 -16.37 -13.09
C ALA A 300 18.71 -17.62 -12.66
N VAL A 301 18.73 -17.99 -11.38
CA VAL A 301 18.06 -19.20 -10.88
C VAL A 301 17.09 -18.85 -9.76
N LEU A 302 15.97 -18.21 -10.09
CA LEU A 302 14.79 -18.19 -9.21
C LEU A 302 13.45 -18.12 -9.99
N LEU A 303 13.43 -18.45 -11.28
CA LEU A 303 12.19 -18.62 -12.05
C LEU A 303 12.30 -19.87 -12.93
N GLU A 304 12.15 -21.04 -12.33
CA GLU A 304 11.62 -22.19 -13.07
C GLU A 304 10.20 -22.52 -12.56
N PRO A 305 9.22 -22.68 -13.46
CA PRO A 305 7.89 -23.16 -13.11
C PRO A 305 7.93 -24.68 -12.90
N ASN A 306 7.44 -25.15 -11.76
CA ASN A 306 7.13 -26.55 -11.50
C ASN A 306 6.11 -27.06 -12.54
N MET A 307 6.59 -27.65 -13.63
CA MET A 307 5.81 -28.50 -14.54
C MET A 307 6.16 -29.95 -14.24
N THR A 308 5.49 -30.53 -13.25
CA THR A 308 5.46 -31.99 -13.07
C THR A 308 4.59 -32.60 -14.16
N PHE A 309 5.20 -33.20 -15.18
CA PHE A 309 4.52 -34.19 -16.02
C PHE A 309 4.40 -35.50 -15.26
N SER A 310 3.19 -36.06 -15.31
CA SER A 310 2.82 -37.37 -14.78
C SER A 310 3.65 -38.50 -15.40
N ASN A 311 3.91 -39.53 -14.59
CA ASN A 311 3.91 -40.93 -15.01
C ASN A 311 3.10 -41.71 -13.98
#